data_AF-A0A071M267-F1
#
_entry.id   AF-A0A071M267-F1
#
_cell.length_a   1.000
_cell.length_b   1.000
_cell.length_c   1.000
_cell.angle_alpha   90.00
_cell.angle_beta   90.00
_cell.angle_gamma   90.00
#
_symmetry.space_group_name_H-M   'P 1'
#
loop_
_entity.id
_entity.type
_entity.pdbx_description
1 polymer ?
#
loop_
_entity_poly.entity_id
_entity_poly.type
_entity_poly.pdbx_seq_one_letter_code
_entity_poly.pdbx_strand_id
1 'polypeptide(L)'
;MSEQLWVCLVIALMSSCISITVTQQEMFRPLREWMVKKNAMIGYLFSCFYCFSHWVVFAGVAIYRPVLVHSGFWLIDLAVTAFFTIGLTAMFSGIILKVMRNAIAKAIEEKEMKDKLGL
;
A
#
# COMPACT_ATOMS: atom_id res chain seq x y z
N MET A 1 -16.51 16.25 -10.56
CA MET A 1 -15.06 16.49 -10.36
C MET A 1 -14.64 16.22 -8.92
N SER A 2 -15.24 16.87 -7.91
CA SER A 2 -14.85 16.65 -6.50
C SER A 2 -15.09 15.23 -5.98
N GLU A 3 -16.19 14.58 -6.36
CA GLU A 3 -16.49 13.21 -5.91
C GLU A 3 -15.50 12.17 -6.47
N GLN A 4 -15.08 12.30 -7.73
CA GLN A 4 -14.11 11.38 -8.34
C GLN A 4 -12.73 11.47 -7.66
N LEU A 5 -12.31 12.69 -7.31
CA LEU A 5 -11.08 12.92 -6.55
C LEU A 5 -11.17 12.30 -5.15
N TRP A 6 -12.31 12.43 -4.48
CA TRP A 6 -12.54 11.82 -3.18
C TRP A 6 -12.45 10.29 -3.25
N VAL A 7 -13.09 9.68 -4.25
CA VAL A 7 -13.01 8.22 -4.47
C VAL A 7 -11.56 7.78 -4.71
N CYS A 8 -10.79 8.51 -5.52
CA CYS A 8 -9.39 8.20 -5.76
C CYS A 8 -8.54 8.30 -4.48
N LEU A 9 -8.79 9.32 -3.64
CA LEU A 9 -8.12 9.46 -2.34
C LEU A 9 -8.44 8.30 -1.39
N VAL A 10 -9.72 7.90 -1.31
CA VAL A 10 -10.14 6.76 -0.48
C VAL A 10 -9.51 5.47 -0.99
N ILE A 11 -9.51 5.23 -2.31
CA ILE A 11 -8.86 4.05 -2.91
C ILE A 11 -7.36 4.07 -2.61
N ALA A 12 -6.70 5.22 -2.72
CA ALA A 12 -5.27 5.34 -2.45
C ALA A 12 -4.95 5.03 -0.98
N LEU A 13 -5.70 5.63 -0.05
CA LEU A 13 -5.52 5.38 1.38
C LEU A 13 -5.78 3.91 1.74
N MET A 14 -6.89 3.35 1.26
CA MET A 14 -7.25 1.95 1.53
C MET A 14 -6.23 1.00 0.91
N SER A 15 -5.77 1.26 -0.31
CA SER A 15 -4.72 0.47 -0.95
C SER A 15 -3.42 0.51 -0.15
N SER A 16 -3.02 1.68 0.34
CA SER A 16 -1.84 1.81 1.19
C SER A 16 -1.99 1.01 2.49
N CYS A 17 -3.13 1.13 3.17
CA CYS A 17 -3.42 0.41 4.41
C CYS A 17 -3.41 -1.11 4.18
N ILE A 18 -4.18 -1.61 3.21
CA ILE A 18 -4.25 -3.05 2.91
C ILE A 18 -2.86 -3.59 2.55
N SER A 19 -2.09 -2.85 1.75
CA SER A 19 -0.75 -3.27 1.37
C SER A 19 0.18 -3.38 2.56
N ILE A 20 0.18 -2.38 3.45
CA ILE A 20 1.01 -2.40 4.66
C ILE A 20 0.54 -3.50 5.61
N THR A 21 -0.77 -3.69 5.79
CA THR A 21 -1.32 -4.76 6.63
C THR A 21 -0.91 -6.13 6.11
N VAL A 22 -1.15 -6.43 4.84
CA VAL A 22 -0.80 -7.73 4.23
C VAL A 22 0.72 -7.94 4.26
N THR A 23 1.51 -6.89 4.10
CA THR A 23 2.97 -7.03 4.05
C THR A 23 3.67 -7.03 5.41
N GLN A 24 3.11 -6.39 6.44
CA GLN A 24 3.79 -6.20 7.72
C GLN A 24 3.14 -6.98 8.87
N GLN A 25 1.87 -7.39 8.77
CA GLN A 25 1.25 -8.18 9.81
C GLN A 25 1.80 -9.60 9.83
N GLU A 26 2.26 -10.03 11.02
CA GLU A 26 2.78 -11.38 11.23
C GLU A 26 1.76 -12.48 10.92
N MET A 27 0.47 -12.17 11.03
CA MET A 27 -0.60 -13.09 10.66
C MET A 27 -0.53 -13.55 9.19
N PHE A 28 0.02 -12.71 8.29
CA PHE A 28 0.18 -13.03 6.87
C PHE A 28 1.57 -13.60 6.52
N ARG A 29 2.46 -13.77 7.50
CA ARG A 29 3.76 -14.42 7.33
C ARG A 29 3.67 -15.84 6.73
N PRO A 30 2.81 -16.76 7.23
CA PRO A 30 2.68 -18.09 6.63
C PRO A 30 2.15 -18.02 5.19
N LEU A 31 1.28 -17.05 4.88
CA LEU A 31 0.79 -16.84 3.51
C LEU A 31 1.92 -16.41 2.58
N ARG A 32 2.79 -15.49 3.02
CA ARG A 32 3.95 -15.05 2.24
C ARG A 32 4.92 -16.20 1.98
N GLU A 33 5.25 -16.98 3.00
CA GLU A 33 6.17 -18.13 2.88
C GLU A 33 5.58 -19.20 1.94
N TRP A 34 4.28 -19.46 2.02
CA TRP A 34 3.58 -20.36 1.10
C TRP A 34 3.60 -19.85 -0.35
N MET A 35 3.38 -18.56 -0.56
CA MET A 35 3.39 -17.94 -1.89
C MET A 35 4.78 -17.91 -2.52
N VAL A 36 5.83 -17.65 -1.73
CA VAL A 36 7.23 -17.76 -2.17
C VAL A 36 7.55 -19.19 -2.61
N LYS A 37 7.09 -20.20 -1.86
CA LYS A 37 7.30 -21.62 -2.19
C LYS A 37 6.58 -22.03 -3.48
N LYS A 38 5.45 -21.39 -3.80
CA LYS A 38 4.67 -21.68 -5.00
C LYS A 38 5.24 -21.01 -6.25
N ASN A 39 5.65 -19.74 -6.15
CA ASN A 39 6.25 -19.03 -7.28
C ASN A 39 7.05 -17.81 -6.79
N ALA A 40 8.35 -17.75 -7.09
CA ALA A 40 9.25 -16.71 -6.59
C ALA A 40 8.79 -15.28 -6.97
N MET A 41 8.20 -15.10 -8.17
CA MET A 41 7.69 -13.80 -8.62
C MET A 41 6.49 -13.32 -7.82
N ILE A 42 5.60 -14.23 -7.42
CA ILE A 42 4.42 -13.90 -6.61
C ILE A 42 4.85 -13.63 -5.17
N GLY A 43 5.81 -14.39 -4.65
CA GLY A 43 6.43 -14.12 -3.35
C GLY A 43 7.04 -12.72 -3.26
N TYR A 44 7.71 -12.25 -4.31
CA TYR A 44 8.26 -10.88 -4.38
C TYR A 44 7.15 -9.82 -4.33
N LEU A 45 6.05 -10.06 -5.05
CA LEU A 45 4.88 -9.17 -5.06
C LEU A 45 4.27 -8.99 -3.67
N PHE A 46 4.13 -10.08 -2.90
CA PHE A 46 3.62 -10.05 -1.54
C PHE A 46 4.66 -9.60 -0.49
N SER A 47 5.93 -9.50 -0.88
CA SER A 47 7.00 -8.97 -0.03
C SER A 47 7.20 -7.46 -0.21
N CYS A 48 6.85 -6.93 -1.37
CA CYS A 48 6.95 -5.51 -1.69
C CYS A 48 5.58 -4.82 -1.58
N PHE A 49 5.39 -4.00 -0.55
CA PHE A 49 4.17 -3.22 -0.33
C PHE A 49 3.83 -2.29 -1.51
N TYR A 50 4.84 -1.79 -2.23
CA TYR A 50 4.65 -0.94 -3.40
C TYR A 50 4.08 -1.77 -4.55
N CYS A 51 4.67 -2.95 -4.83
CA CYS A 51 4.16 -3.81 -5.89
C CYS A 51 2.72 -4.26 -5.59
N PHE A 52 2.43 -4.68 -4.35
CA PHE A 52 1.10 -5.10 -3.97
C PHE A 52 0.06 -3.97 -4.07
N SER A 53 0.43 -2.74 -3.70
CA SER A 53 -0.49 -1.59 -3.75
C SER A 53 -0.95 -1.25 -5.17
N HIS A 54 -0.12 -1.51 -6.20
CA HIS A 54 -0.53 -1.30 -7.59
C HIS A 54 -1.71 -2.20 -7.95
N TRP A 55 -1.64 -3.47 -7.57
CA TRP A 55 -2.72 -4.43 -7.84
C TRP A 55 -3.99 -4.09 -7.07
N VAL A 56 -3.86 -3.62 -5.84
CA VAL A 56 -5.02 -3.18 -5.04
C VAL A 56 -5.64 -1.91 -5.64
N VAL A 57 -4.84 -0.95 -6.13
CA VAL A 57 -5.37 0.22 -6.85
C VAL A 57 -6.03 -0.20 -8.16
N PHE A 58 -5.41 -1.07 -8.95
CA PHE A 58 -6.01 -1.58 -10.19
C PHE A 58 -7.34 -2.27 -9.93
N ALA A 59 -7.43 -3.10 -8.88
CA ALA A 59 -8.68 -3.71 -8.47
C ALA A 59 -9.72 -2.66 -8.04
N GLY A 60 -9.33 -1.68 -7.23
CA GLY A 60 -10.21 -0.59 -6.80
C GLY A 60 -10.72 0.25 -7.98
N VAL A 61 -9.84 0.64 -8.90
CA VAL A 61 -10.22 1.40 -10.10
C VAL A 61 -11.05 0.55 -11.07
N ALA A 62 -10.80 -0.76 -11.16
CA ALA A 62 -11.61 -1.66 -11.99
C ALA A 62 -13.05 -1.83 -11.45
N ILE A 63 -13.21 -1.88 -10.12
CA ILE A 63 -14.51 -2.03 -9.44
C ILE A 63 -15.29 -0.71 -9.47
N TYR A 64 -14.67 0.37 -9.01
CA TYR A 64 -15.34 1.66 -8.83
C TYR A 64 -15.35 2.53 -10.09
N ARG A 65 -14.56 2.18 -11.11
CA ARG A 65 -14.47 2.86 -12.41
C ARG A 65 -14.45 4.40 -12.29
N PRO A 66 -13.61 5.01 -11.42
CA PRO A 66 -13.54 6.46 -11.35
C PRO A 66 -13.03 7.00 -12.70
N VAL A 67 -13.82 7.87 -13.33
CA VAL A 67 -13.44 8.56 -14.56
C VAL A 67 -13.13 10.01 -14.19
N LEU A 68 -11.84 10.36 -14.07
CA LEU A 68 -11.41 11.72 -13.72
C LEU A 68 -11.44 12.69 -14.90
N VAL A 69 -11.20 12.17 -16.11
CA VAL A 69 -11.15 12.96 -17.34
C VAL A 69 -12.13 12.33 -18.31
N HIS A 70 -12.90 13.13 -19.03
CA HIS A 70 -13.75 12.67 -20.13
C HIS A 70 -13.15 13.17 -21.43
N SER A 71 -12.20 12.43 -22.00
CA SER A 71 -11.56 12.77 -23.28
C SER A 71 -12.15 12.01 -24.48
N GLY A 72 -13.17 11.17 -24.25
CA GLY A 72 -13.86 10.41 -25.30
C GLY A 72 -13.31 8.99 -25.52
N PHE A 73 -12.15 8.66 -24.93
CA PHE A 73 -11.58 7.31 -24.92
C PHE A 73 -11.51 6.77 -23.49
N TRP A 74 -12.52 5.98 -23.11
CA TRP A 74 -12.71 5.45 -21.77
C TRP A 74 -11.50 4.66 -21.21
N LEU A 75 -10.72 3.99 -22.07
CA LEU A 75 -9.53 3.23 -21.65
C LEU A 75 -8.37 4.14 -21.23
N ILE A 76 -8.19 5.27 -21.91
CA ILE A 76 -7.13 6.24 -21.62
C ILE A 76 -7.47 6.99 -20.34
N ASP A 77 -8.72 7.42 -20.20
CA ASP A 77 -9.23 8.11 -19.01
C ASP A 77 -9.06 7.25 -17.74
N LEU A 78 -9.30 5.94 -17.86
CA LEU A 78 -9.11 4.98 -16.77
C LEU A 78 -7.63 4.71 -16.46
N ALA A 79 -6.78 4.62 -17.49
CA ALA A 79 -5.34 4.47 -17.30
C ALA A 79 -4.73 5.68 -16.57
N VAL A 80 -5.05 6.90 -17.00
CA VAL A 80 -4.58 8.13 -16.36
C VAL A 80 -5.04 8.19 -14.91
N THR A 81 -6.30 7.84 -14.64
CA THR A 81 -6.84 7.79 -13.27
C THR A 81 -6.13 6.76 -12.40
N ALA A 82 -5.85 5.56 -12.95
CA ALA A 82 -5.13 4.52 -12.24
C ALA A 82 -3.71 4.96 -11.88
N PHE A 83 -2.94 5.48 -12.84
CA PHE A 83 -1.56 5.93 -12.60
C PHE A 83 -1.49 7.10 -11.60
N PHE A 84 -2.43 8.05 -11.69
CA PHE A 84 -2.52 9.13 -10.71
C PHE A 84 -2.81 8.60 -9.30
N THR A 85 -3.77 7.68 -9.17
CA THR A 85 -4.14 7.06 -7.88
C THR A 85 -3.01 6.21 -7.32
N ILE A 86 -2.28 5.48 -8.17
CA ILE A 86 -1.09 4.72 -7.79
C ILE A 86 -0.01 5.65 -7.24
N GLY A 87 0.23 6.80 -7.90
CA GLY A 87 1.19 7.80 -7.43
C GLY A 87 0.85 8.31 -6.03
N LEU A 88 -0.42 8.67 -5.80
CA LEU A 88 -0.90 9.07 -4.47
C LEU A 88 -0.73 7.96 -3.43
N THR A 89 -1.13 6.73 -3.77
CA THR A 89 -0.98 5.54 -2.92
C THR A 89 0.47 5.33 -2.52
N ALA A 90 1.40 5.47 -3.46
CA ALA A 90 2.82 5.32 -3.19
C ALA A 90 3.35 6.36 -2.20
N MET A 91 2.89 7.61 -2.33
CA MET A 91 3.22 8.68 -1.38
C MET A 91 2.69 8.36 0.02
N PHE A 92 1.41 7.98 0.14
CA PHE A 92 0.81 7.61 1.43
C PHE A 92 1.50 6.40 2.07
N SER A 93 1.74 5.34 1.30
CA SER A 93 2.47 4.16 1.77
C SER A 93 3.87 4.51 2.26
N GLY A 94 4.60 5.36 1.53
CA GLY A 94 5.92 5.84 1.93
C GLY A 94 5.89 6.60 3.26
N ILE A 95 4.90 7.48 3.45
CA ILE A 95 4.70 8.24 4.69
C ILE A 95 4.36 7.30 5.84
N ILE A 96 3.36 6.43 5.69
CA ILE A 96 2.93 5.50 6.75
C ILE A 96 4.10 4.62 7.19
N LEU A 97 4.86 4.06 6.25
CA LEU A 97 6.02 3.25 6.59
C LEU A 97 7.13 4.04 7.28
N LYS A 98 7.34 5.30 6.92
CA LYS A 98 8.30 6.17 7.60
C LYS A 98 7.87 6.43 9.04
N VAL A 99 6.58 6.71 9.27
CA VAL A 99 6.00 6.87 10.60
C VAL A 99 6.13 5.58 11.42
N MET A 100 5.78 4.43 10.84
CA MET A 100 5.92 3.14 11.52
C MET A 100 7.37 2.80 11.87
N ARG A 101 8.31 2.99 10.94
CA ARG A 101 9.74 2.74 11.21
C ARG A 101 10.28 3.64 12.31
N ASN A 102 9.90 4.92 12.31
CA ASN A 102 10.30 5.86 13.36
C ASN A 102 9.69 5.47 14.71
N ALA A 103 8.43 5.02 14.74
CA ALA A 103 7.78 4.55 15.96
C ALA A 103 8.46 3.30 16.52
N ILE A 104 8.81 2.34 15.66
CA ILE A 104 9.52 1.11 16.05
C ILE A 104 10.94 1.44 16.53
N ALA A 105 11.68 2.30 15.82
CA ALA A 105 13.02 2.71 16.22
C ALA A 105 13.01 3.35 17.62
N LYS A 106 12.07 4.27 17.87
CA LYS A 106 11.89 4.89 19.18
C LYS A 106 11.57 3.85 20.28
N ALA A 107 10.71 2.88 19.99
CA ALA A 107 10.37 1.83 20.95
C ALA A 107 11.56 0.91 21.27
N ILE A 108 12.45 0.65 20.30
CA ILE A 108 13.69 -0.10 20.51
C ILE A 108 14.66 0.71 21.38
N GLU A 109 14.87 1.99 21.07
CA GLU A 109 15.72 2.89 21.87
C GLU A 109 15.25 3.00 23.33
N GLU A 110 13.94 3.15 23.55
CA GLU A 110 13.34 3.18 24.90
C GLU A 110 13.55 1.86 25.65
N LYS A 111 13.48 0.72 24.95
CA LYS A 111 13.72 -0.60 25.54
C LYS A 111 15.20 -0.79 25.91
N GLU A 112 16.12 -0.42 25.01
CA GLU A 112 17.56 -0.49 25.27
C GLU A 112 18.00 0.44 26.42
N MET A 113 17.38 1.62 26.52
CA MET A 113 17.64 2.54 27.64
C MET A 113 17.15 1.98 28.98
N LYS A 114 15.98 1.32 29.01
CA LYS A 114 15.49 0.65 30.24
C LYS A 114 16.39 -0.49 30.66
N ASP A 115 16.81 -1.33 29.70
CA ASP A 115 17.72 -2.46 29.95
C ASP A 115 19.08 -1.99 30.50
N LYS A 116 19.65 -0.90 29.95
CA LYS A 116 20.89 -0.28 30.45
C LYS A 116 20.77 0.34 31.85
N LEU A 117 19.57 0.78 32.24
CA LEU A 117 19.30 1.33 33.57
C LEU A 117 18.95 0.25 34.61
N GLY A 118 18.87 -1.02 34.20
CA GLY A 118 18.56 -2.14 35.10
C GLY A 118 17.14 -2.10 35.69
N LEU A 119 16.21 -1.45 34.99
CA LEU A 119 14.78 -1.38 35.31
C LEU A 119 13.99 -2.45 34.55
#